data_AF-A0A381SV42-F1
#
_entry.id   AF-A0A381SV42-F1
#
_cell.length_a   1.000
_cell.length_b   1.000
_cell.length_c   1.000
_cell.angle_alpha   90.00
_cell.angle_beta   90.00
_cell.angle_gamma   90.00
#
_symmetry.space_group_name_H-M   'P 1'
#
loop_
_entity.id
_entity.type
_entity.pdbx_description
1 polymer ?
#
loop_
_entity_poly.entity_id
_entity_poly.type
_entity_poly.pdbx_seq_one_letter_code
_entity_poly.pdbx_strand_id
1 'polypeptide(L)' 'MDDRLDRQSKSFISTERTDQWWLEPLWTGLGFLGFVIYTTWAMFQGNHYWWSANQGGFGGYLSPFYSPLLFIK' A
#
# COMPACT_ATOMS: atom_id res chain seq x y z
N MET A 1 -34.14 -46.29 -15.11
CA MET A 1 -33.09 -46.33 -14.06
C MET A 1 -31.83 -45.76 -14.69
N ASP A 2 -31.73 -44.43 -14.83
CA ASP A 2 -30.46 -43.70 -14.94
C ASP A 2 -30.76 -42.20 -15.03
N ASP A 3 -31.03 -41.58 -13.89
CA ASP A 3 -31.09 -40.11 -13.75
C ASP A 3 -30.19 -39.71 -12.58
N ARG A 4 -28.98 -40.28 -12.54
CA ARG A 4 -27.94 -39.92 -11.59
C ARG A 4 -27.42 -38.55 -12.00
N LEU A 5 -28.20 -37.52 -11.65
CA LEU A 5 -27.85 -36.11 -11.74
C LEU A 5 -26.41 -35.92 -11.28
N ASP A 6 -25.53 -35.83 -12.26
CA ASP A 6 -24.15 -35.45 -12.20
C ASP A 6 -24.11 -34.02 -11.66
N ARG A 7 -24.22 -33.93 -10.34
CA ARG A 7 -24.14 -32.70 -9.56
C ARG A 7 -22.72 -32.18 -9.73
N GLN A 8 -22.52 -31.40 -10.79
CA GLN A 8 -21.27 -30.72 -11.07
C GLN A 8 -21.01 -29.74 -9.92
N SER A 9 -20.21 -30.17 -8.94
CA SER A 9 -19.80 -29.35 -7.81
C SER A 9 -18.79 -28.31 -8.30
N LYS A 10 -19.28 -27.26 -8.96
CA LYS A 10 -18.44 -26.09 -9.27
C LYS A 10 -18.04 -25.43 -7.96
N SER A 11 -16.75 -25.45 -7.65
CA SER A 11 -16.18 -24.75 -6.50
C SER A 11 -16.53 -23.26 -6.59
N PHE A 12 -16.91 -22.65 -5.48
CA PHE A 12 -17.28 -21.22 -5.43
C PHE A 12 -16.15 -20.27 -5.85
N ILE A 13 -14.90 -20.75 -5.92
CA ILE A 13 -13.72 -19.98 -6.34
C ILE A 13 -13.40 -20.25 -7.82
N SER A 14 -14.08 -21.19 -8.47
CA SER A 14 -13.85 -21.53 -9.88
C SER A 14 -14.37 -20.42 -10.79
N THR A 15 -13.47 -19.77 -11.53
CA THR A 15 -13.83 -18.85 -12.61
C THR A 15 -13.54 -19.52 -13.96
N GLU A 16 -14.40 -19.32 -14.95
CA GLU A 16 -14.15 -19.79 -16.33
C GLU A 16 -13.33 -18.80 -17.16
N ARG A 17 -12.94 -17.67 -16.56
CA ARG A 17 -12.05 -16.69 -17.20
C ARG A 17 -10.67 -17.29 -17.43
N THR A 18 -10.24 -17.29 -18.70
CA THR A 18 -8.93 -17.78 -19.15
C THR A 18 -7.89 -16.67 -19.24
N ASP A 19 -8.31 -15.41 -19.11
CA ASP A 19 -7.46 -14.23 -19.16
C ASP A 19 -6.78 -13.96 -17.80
N GLN A 20 -5.57 -13.36 -17.85
CA GLN A 20 -4.79 -12.99 -16.66
C GLN A 20 -5.27 -11.68 -16.01
N TRP A 21 -6.58 -11.57 -15.77
CA TRP A 21 -7.20 -10.36 -15.21
C TRP A 21 -6.66 -9.95 -13.84
N TRP A 22 -6.06 -10.89 -13.10
CA TRP A 22 -5.48 -10.64 -11.78
C TRP A 22 -4.14 -9.89 -11.84
N LEU A 23 -3.49 -9.82 -13.00
CA LEU A 23 -2.15 -9.26 -13.12
C LEU A 23 -2.13 -7.75 -12.82
N GLU A 24 -3.07 -7.01 -13.38
CA GLU A 24 -3.22 -5.56 -13.14
C GLU A 24 -3.42 -5.22 -11.64
N PRO A 25 -4.44 -5.77 -10.93
CA PRO A 25 -4.62 -5.46 -9.52
C PRO A 25 -3.49 -5.98 -8.64
N LEU A 26 -2.83 -7.08 -9.03
CA LEU A 26 -1.66 -7.59 -8.31
C LEU A 26 -0.48 -6.61 -8.42
N TRP A 27 -0.24 -6.04 -9.60
CA TRP A 27 0.82 -5.06 -9.79
C TRP A 27 0.59 -3.78 -8.97
N THR A 28 -0.65 -3.26 -9.00
CA THR A 28 -1.03 -2.12 -8.15
C THR A 28 -0.91 -2.45 -6.66
N GLY A 29 -1.35 -3.65 -6.27
CA GLY A 29 -1.27 -4.12 -4.89
C GLY A 29 0.18 -4.23 -4.38
N LEU A 30 1.10 -4.74 -5.20
CA LEU A 30 2.53 -4.80 -4.86
C LEU A 30 3.15 -3.42 -4.69
N GLY A 31 2.85 -2.49 -5.60
CA GLY A 31 3.29 -1.10 -5.47
C GLY A 31 2.80 -0.44 -4.19
N PHE A 32 1.51 -0.63 -3.87
CA PHE A 32 0.92 -0.10 -2.64
C PHE A 32 1.51 -0.74 -1.38
N LEU A 33 1.71 -2.06 -1.37
CA LEU A 33 2.32 -2.78 -0.25
C LEU A 33 3.75 -2.29 -0.01
N GLY A 34 4.55 -2.11 -1.07
CA GLY A 34 5.90 -1.56 -0.98
C GLY A 34 5.90 -0.17 -0.37
N PHE A 35 4.97 0.69 -0.78
CA PHE A 35 4.77 2.02 -0.18
C PHE A 35 4.44 1.92 1.31
N VAL A 36 3.49 1.06 1.71
CA VAL A 36 3.13 0.88 3.13
C VAL A 36 4.32 0.42 3.96
N ILE A 37 5.09 -0.57 3.49
CA ILE A 37 6.27 -1.08 4.20
C ILE A 37 7.32 0.02 4.36
N TYR A 38 7.65 0.72 3.26
CA TYR A 38 8.66 1.78 3.26
C TYR A 38 8.28 2.91 4.21
N THR A 39 7.04 3.38 4.14
CA THR A 39 6.57 4.51 4.94
C THR A 39 6.47 4.14 6.42
N THR A 40 6.03 2.91 6.73
CA THR A 40 6.03 2.39 8.10
C THR A 40 7.45 2.33 8.67
N TRP A 41 8.41 1.81 7.90
CA TRP A 41 9.81 1.78 8.30
C TRP A 41 10.38 3.20 8.50
N ALA A 42 10.13 4.12 7.56
CA ALA A 42 10.60 5.50 7.64
C ALA A 42 10.01 6.26 8.85
N MET A 43 8.74 5.99 9.19
CA MET A 43 8.11 6.50 10.41
C MET A 43 8.79 5.97 11.67
N PHE A 44 9.08 4.66 11.74
CA PHE A 44 9.79 4.09 12.89
C PHE A 44 11.24 4.55 12.99
N GLN A 45 11.92 4.78 11.87
CA GLN A 45 13.29 5.30 11.85
C GLN A 45 13.35 6.69 12.50
N GLY A 46 12.35 7.53 12.25
CA GLY A 46 12.19 8.86 12.86
C GLY A 46 13.39 9.81 12.78
N ASN A 47 14.27 9.61 11.79
CA ASN A 47 15.45 10.42 11.52
C ASN A 47 15.31 11.07 10.13
N HIS A 48 15.97 12.20 9.89
CA HIS A 48 15.94 12.95 8.61
C HIS A 48 14.55 13.45 8.16
N TYR A 49 13.61 13.60 9.08
CA TYR A 49 12.27 14.12 8.79
C TYR A 49 12.22 15.65 8.63
N TRP A 50 13.31 16.35 8.95
CA TRP A 50 13.41 17.81 8.98
C TRP A 50 14.70 18.27 8.31
N TRP A 51 14.58 19.22 7.39
CA TRP A 51 15.70 19.93 6.78
C TRP A 51 15.50 21.43 6.96
N SER A 52 16.46 22.08 7.64
CA SER A 52 16.52 23.54 7.78
C SER A 52 17.73 24.08 7.04
N ALA A 53 17.46 24.79 5.95
CA ALA A 53 18.46 25.66 5.37
C ALA A 53 18.70 26.82 6.35
N ASN A 54 19.95 27.02 6.76
CA ASN A 54 20.34 28.09 7.67
C ASN A 54 19.65 29.41 7.30
N GLN A 55 18.94 30.01 8.27
CA GLN A 55 18.34 31.36 8.29
C GLN A 55 16.82 31.45 8.05
N GLY A 56 16.12 32.00 9.05
CA GLY A 56 14.97 32.88 8.82
C GLY A 56 13.66 32.25 8.37
N GLY A 57 13.05 31.43 9.22
CA GLY A 57 11.59 31.45 9.39
C GLY A 57 10.72 30.65 8.40
N PHE A 58 11.23 30.14 7.28
CA PHE A 58 10.43 29.23 6.44
C PHE A 58 11.32 28.27 5.62
N GLY A 59 12.01 27.37 6.32
CA GLY A 59 12.81 26.30 5.72
C GLY A 59 12.62 25.03 6.54
N GLY A 60 11.59 24.25 6.20
CA GLY A 60 11.17 23.11 7.01
C GLY A 60 10.37 22.14 6.16
N TYR A 61 11.03 21.48 5.20
CA TYR A 61 10.41 20.33 4.54
C TYR A 61 10.30 19.22 5.58
N LEU A 62 9.10 19.10 6.16
CA LEU A 62 8.72 17.94 6.95
C LEU A 62 8.31 16.84 5.99
N SER A 63 8.74 15.61 6.27
CA SER A 63 8.12 14.44 5.66
C SER A 63 6.59 14.54 5.84
N PRO A 64 5.76 14.25 4.82
CA PRO A 64 4.30 14.29 4.94
C PRO A 64 3.76 13.32 6.00
N PHE A 65 4.60 12.39 6.48
CA PHE A 65 4.29 11.47 7.58
C PHE A 65 4.56 12.05 8.98
N TYR A 66 5.13 13.25 9.07
CA TYR A 66 5.33 13.97 10.33
C TYR A 66 4.37 15.17 10.40
N SER A 67 3.65 15.29 11.53
CA SER A 67 2.80 16.46 11.82
C SER A 67 3.67 17.72 12.03
N PRO A 68 3.22 18.91 11.59
CA PRO A 68 3.93 20.17 11.83
C PRO A 68 4.27 20.35 13.32
N LEU A 69 5.47 20.87 13.57
CA LEU A 69 5.99 21.12 14.92
C LEU A 69 5.09 22.17 15.62
N LEU A 70 4.29 21.74 16.60
CA LEU A 70 3.38 22.63 17.33
C LEU A 70 4.12 23.57 18.30
N PHE A 71 5.39 23.26 18.62
CA PHE A 71 6.25 24.12 19.43
C PHE A 71 7.65 24.14 18.85
N ILE A 72 8.12 25.35 18.51
CA ILE A 72 9.51 25.68 18.24
C ILE A 72 9.97 26.45 19.49
N LYS A 73 11.08 26.06 20.12
CA LYS A 73 11.67 26.80 21.24
C LYS A 73 12.66 27.83 20.72
#